data_AF-A0A7S3S711-F1
#
_entry.id   AF-A0A7S3S711-F1
#
_cell.length_a   1.000
_cell.length_b   1.000
_cell.length_c   1.000
_cell.angle_alpha   90.00
_cell.angle_beta   90.00
_cell.angle_gamma   90.00
#
_symmetry.space_group_name_H-M   'P 1'
#
loop_
_entity.id
_entity.type
_entity.pdbx_description
1 polymer ?
#
loop_
_entity_poly.entity_id
_entity_poly.type
_entity_poly.pdbx_seq_one_letter_code
_entity_poly.pdbx_strand_id
1 'polypeptide(L)'
;LVFARCSEYSARHRLPAPNTGVFSAQANELGNLAYRTLSFTQKQCGGAVPAPDAFSEDDLQLLAEAAALLPQLRTHVDSMALHRYSQGVSGLASAANRYIDVQAPWALKKSEPARMRTVLYVLIEVLRHLALYSQPVTPRIGAALLEQLGVPEGGGRSFAAVGEGSALQPGQPLPPPRIVFQRIEEVDEAEGGGEAPPPAAALTAALTAAEEAALVAEVGAAGERVRSLKASGAGSEEVGGAVATLLELKARLPPDHELNAKPAKKKKSKAAKA
;
A
#
# COMPACT_ATOMS: atom_id res chain seq x y z
N LEU A 1 -7.63 -23.48 -12.38
CA LEU A 1 -8.84 -24.32 -12.54
C LEU A 1 -9.30 -24.96 -11.21
N VAL A 2 -8.40 -25.54 -10.42
CA VAL A 2 -8.75 -26.15 -9.11
C VAL A 2 -9.26 -25.12 -8.09
N PHE A 3 -8.59 -23.97 -7.91
CA PHE A 3 -8.99 -22.96 -6.93
C PHE A 3 -10.28 -22.19 -7.25
N ALA A 4 -10.53 -21.89 -8.53
CA ALA A 4 -11.80 -21.27 -8.96
C ALA A 4 -12.99 -22.20 -8.63
N ARG A 5 -12.80 -23.51 -8.85
CA ARG A 5 -13.77 -24.53 -8.45
C ARG A 5 -13.88 -24.70 -6.93
N CYS A 6 -12.79 -24.57 -6.17
CA CYS A 6 -12.84 -24.60 -4.69
C CYS A 6 -13.56 -23.39 -4.10
N SER A 7 -13.39 -22.19 -4.66
CA SER A 7 -14.10 -20.98 -4.23
C SER A 7 -15.60 -21.08 -4.52
N GLU A 8 -15.98 -21.51 -5.73
CA GLU A 8 -17.38 -21.80 -6.07
C GLU A 8 -17.97 -22.93 -5.22
N TYR A 9 -17.19 -23.96 -4.89
CA TYR A 9 -17.60 -25.07 -4.03
C TYR A 9 -17.81 -24.61 -2.59
N SER A 10 -16.91 -23.80 -2.02
CA SER A 10 -17.05 -23.27 -0.66
C SER A 10 -18.27 -22.34 -0.54
N ALA A 11 -18.49 -21.47 -1.52
CA ALA A 11 -19.66 -20.60 -1.58
C ALA A 11 -20.97 -21.41 -1.70
N ARG A 12 -20.96 -22.49 -2.48
CA ARG A 12 -22.11 -23.38 -2.64
C ARG A 12 -22.40 -24.25 -1.41
N HIS A 13 -21.40 -24.56 -0.59
CA HIS A 13 -21.52 -25.47 0.56
C HIS A 13 -21.39 -24.81 1.94
N ARG A 14 -21.32 -23.47 2.02
CA ARG A 14 -21.10 -22.70 3.28
C ARG A 14 -19.96 -23.26 4.14
N LEU A 15 -18.94 -23.82 3.49
CA LEU A 15 -17.72 -24.22 4.17
C LEU A 15 -16.90 -22.97 4.41
N PRO A 16 -16.21 -22.83 5.58
CA PRO A 16 -15.31 -21.71 5.82
C PRO A 16 -14.37 -21.58 4.63
N ALA A 17 -14.29 -20.38 4.08
CA ALA A 17 -13.60 -20.14 2.82
C ALA A 17 -12.16 -20.71 2.90
N PRO A 18 -11.71 -21.50 1.92
CA PRO A 18 -10.42 -22.18 2.00
C PRO A 18 -9.29 -21.14 2.04
N ASN A 19 -8.67 -20.91 3.21
CA ASN A 19 -7.51 -20.03 3.43
C ASN A 19 -7.48 -18.78 2.53
N THR A 20 -8.63 -18.12 2.33
CA THR A 20 -8.74 -16.95 1.46
C THR A 20 -7.94 -15.78 2.01
N GLY A 21 -7.77 -15.70 3.34
CA GLY A 21 -6.96 -14.68 4.01
C GLY A 21 -5.48 -14.67 3.64
N VAL A 22 -4.86 -15.83 3.44
CA VAL A 22 -3.42 -15.91 3.11
C VAL A 22 -3.16 -15.44 1.68
N PHE A 23 -4.01 -15.84 0.75
CA PHE A 23 -3.90 -15.43 -0.66
C PHE A 23 -4.35 -13.98 -0.87
N SER A 24 -5.34 -13.50 -0.12
CA SER A 24 -5.76 -12.09 -0.16
C SER A 24 -4.69 -11.18 0.44
N ALA A 25 -4.08 -11.54 1.56
CA ALA A 25 -2.96 -10.81 2.14
C ALA A 25 -1.75 -10.76 1.19
N GLN A 26 -1.37 -11.90 0.60
CA GLN A 26 -0.31 -11.96 -0.40
C GLN A 26 -0.61 -11.09 -1.63
N ALA A 27 -1.85 -11.14 -2.14
CA ALA A 27 -2.28 -10.31 -3.26
C ALA A 27 -2.20 -8.81 -2.92
N ASN A 28 -2.58 -8.43 -1.71
CA ASN A 28 -2.52 -7.05 -1.23
C ASN A 28 -1.08 -6.55 -1.11
N GLU A 29 -0.19 -7.34 -0.49
CA GLU A 29 1.23 -6.99 -0.35
C GLU A 29 1.92 -6.83 -1.70
N LEU A 30 1.70 -7.77 -2.62
CA LEU A 30 2.31 -7.76 -3.95
C LEU A 30 1.74 -6.65 -4.82
N GLY A 31 0.42 -6.44 -4.78
CA GLY A 31 -0.27 -5.37 -5.47
C GLY A 31 0.18 -3.98 -5.05
N ASN A 32 0.29 -3.75 -3.74
CA ASN A 32 0.74 -2.48 -3.20
C ASN A 32 2.20 -2.19 -3.57
N LEU A 33 3.08 -3.19 -3.43
CA LEU A 33 4.48 -3.06 -3.83
C LEU A 33 4.62 -2.75 -5.32
N ALA A 34 3.91 -3.48 -6.18
CA ALA A 34 3.92 -3.27 -7.62
C ALA A 34 3.41 -1.87 -7.99
N TYR A 35 2.27 -1.46 -7.43
CA TYR A 35 1.71 -0.15 -7.72
C TYR A 35 2.63 0.99 -7.26
N ARG A 36 3.20 0.93 -6.04
CA ARG A 36 4.15 1.93 -5.53
C ARG A 36 5.39 2.04 -6.42
N THR A 37 6.00 0.89 -6.72
CA THR A 37 7.24 0.82 -7.53
C THR A 37 7.01 1.32 -8.95
N LEU A 38 5.97 0.83 -9.62
CA LEU A 38 5.68 1.19 -11.01
C LEU A 38 5.17 2.62 -11.15
N SER A 39 4.35 3.11 -10.22
CA SER A 39 3.94 4.53 -10.19
C SER A 39 5.12 5.47 -9.99
N PHE A 40 6.05 5.09 -9.13
CA PHE A 40 7.25 5.90 -8.91
C PHE A 40 8.17 5.85 -10.14
N THR A 41 8.35 4.67 -10.73
CA THR A 41 9.10 4.49 -11.99
C THR A 41 8.49 5.28 -13.13
N GLN A 42 7.16 5.30 -13.27
CA GLN A 42 6.51 6.09 -14.30
C GLN A 42 6.78 7.59 -14.13
N LYS A 43 6.70 8.09 -12.90
CA LYS A 43 6.93 9.51 -12.59
C LYS A 43 8.39 9.95 -12.68
N GLN A 44 9.34 9.04 -12.45
CA GLN A 44 10.77 9.39 -12.36
C GLN A 44 11.60 8.92 -13.55
N CYS A 45 11.20 7.82 -14.19
CA CYS A 45 11.95 7.16 -15.28
C CYS A 45 11.14 7.12 -16.59
N GLY A 46 10.07 7.92 -16.70
CA GLY A 46 9.28 8.05 -17.93
C GLY A 46 8.49 6.80 -18.32
N GLY A 47 8.28 5.87 -17.40
CA GLY A 47 7.58 4.62 -17.69
C GLY A 47 8.43 3.64 -18.51
N ALA A 48 9.74 3.66 -18.34
CA ALA A 48 10.64 2.65 -18.88
C ALA A 48 11.43 1.98 -17.75
N VAL A 49 11.89 0.75 -17.99
CA VAL A 49 12.80 0.04 -17.08
C VAL A 49 14.07 0.88 -16.91
N PRO A 50 14.42 1.32 -15.70
CA PRO A 50 15.59 2.17 -15.48
C PRO A 50 16.87 1.37 -15.71
N ALA A 51 17.89 2.02 -16.28
CA ALA A 51 19.23 1.44 -16.34
C ALA A 51 19.88 1.46 -14.95
N PRO A 52 20.27 0.29 -14.40
CA PRO A 52 20.98 0.23 -13.13
C PRO A 52 22.43 0.72 -13.30
N ASP A 53 22.96 1.31 -12.23
CA ASP A 53 24.39 1.57 -12.04
C ASP A 53 24.98 0.42 -11.19
N ALA A 54 26.07 0.67 -10.46
CA ALA A 54 26.67 -0.33 -9.59
C ALA A 54 25.70 -0.79 -8.48
N PHE A 55 25.55 -2.11 -8.33
CA PHE A 55 24.75 -2.71 -7.27
C PHE A 55 25.45 -2.62 -5.92
N SER A 56 24.68 -2.32 -4.87
CA SER A 56 25.13 -2.47 -3.50
C SER A 56 25.00 -3.93 -3.03
N GLU A 57 25.59 -4.24 -1.88
CA GLU A 57 25.45 -5.56 -1.25
C GLU A 57 23.97 -5.93 -1.01
N ASP A 58 23.17 -4.98 -0.50
CA ASP A 58 21.73 -5.17 -0.30
C ASP A 58 20.97 -5.51 -1.60
N ASP A 59 21.37 -4.92 -2.74
CA ASP A 59 20.73 -5.17 -4.02
C ASP A 59 21.01 -6.59 -4.50
N LEU A 60 22.28 -6.98 -4.43
CA LEU A 60 22.75 -8.31 -4.83
C LEU A 60 22.12 -9.37 -3.93
N GLN A 61 22.00 -9.10 -2.63
CA GLN A 61 21.36 -9.99 -1.68
C GLN A 61 19.89 -10.26 -2.06
N LEU A 62 19.11 -9.21 -2.33
CA LEU A 62 17.70 -9.37 -2.69
C LEU A 62 17.53 -10.08 -4.05
N LEU A 63 18.36 -9.76 -5.04
CA LEU A 63 18.35 -10.45 -6.34
C LEU A 63 18.73 -11.92 -6.21
N ALA A 64 19.74 -12.22 -5.39
CA ALA A 64 20.16 -13.59 -5.11
C ALA A 64 19.07 -14.39 -4.40
N GLU A 65 18.39 -13.79 -3.41
CA GLU A 65 17.23 -14.39 -2.74
C GLU A 65 16.10 -14.71 -3.73
N ALA A 66 15.79 -13.78 -4.65
CA ALA A 66 14.76 -13.99 -5.66
C ALA A 66 15.10 -15.13 -6.63
N ALA A 67 16.38 -15.23 -7.05
CA ALA A 67 16.85 -16.28 -7.95
C ALA A 67 16.94 -17.65 -7.24
N ALA A 68 17.37 -17.69 -5.99
CA ALA A 68 17.54 -18.90 -5.20
C ALA A 68 16.21 -19.51 -4.71
N LEU A 69 15.09 -18.79 -4.83
CA LEU A 69 13.79 -19.24 -4.38
C LEU A 69 13.21 -20.37 -5.26
N LEU A 70 13.41 -20.33 -6.59
CA LEU A 70 12.79 -21.32 -7.49
C LEU A 70 13.12 -22.79 -7.17
N PRO A 71 14.40 -23.17 -6.91
CA PRO A 71 14.72 -24.53 -6.48
C PRO A 71 13.99 -24.96 -5.21
N GLN A 72 13.83 -24.05 -4.23
CA GLN A 72 13.13 -24.34 -2.97
C GLN A 72 11.63 -24.55 -3.22
N LEU A 73 11.04 -23.69 -4.04
CA LEU A 73 9.64 -23.81 -4.44
C LEU A 73 9.36 -25.14 -5.15
N ARG A 74 10.26 -25.60 -6.03
CA ARG A 74 10.14 -26.93 -6.69
C ARG A 74 10.12 -28.06 -5.67
N THR A 75 11.06 -28.07 -4.72
CA THR A 75 11.08 -29.05 -3.63
C THR A 75 9.77 -29.05 -2.83
N HIS A 76 9.18 -27.88 -2.57
CA HIS A 76 7.89 -27.79 -1.88
C HIS A 76 6.73 -28.35 -2.71
N VAL A 77 6.74 -28.17 -4.04
CA VAL A 77 5.74 -28.78 -4.92
C VAL A 77 5.91 -30.31 -4.95
N ASP A 78 7.15 -30.81 -5.08
CA ASP A 78 7.44 -32.25 -5.11
C ASP A 78 6.97 -32.96 -3.83
N SER A 79 7.09 -32.28 -2.68
CA SER A 79 6.60 -32.79 -1.39
C SER A 79 5.15 -32.44 -1.08
N MET A 80 4.38 -31.90 -2.04
CA MET A 80 2.99 -31.45 -1.89
C MET A 80 2.77 -30.41 -0.75
N ALA A 81 3.81 -29.66 -0.39
CA ALA A 81 3.81 -28.65 0.66
C ALA A 81 3.46 -27.25 0.11
N LEU A 82 2.28 -27.09 -0.51
CA LEU A 82 1.84 -25.84 -1.16
C LEU A 82 1.73 -24.64 -0.20
N HIS A 83 1.53 -24.90 1.10
CA HIS A 83 1.56 -23.85 2.12
C HIS A 83 2.97 -23.24 2.26
N ARG A 84 4.04 -24.06 2.20
CA ARG A 84 5.44 -23.59 2.22
C ARG A 84 5.80 -22.87 0.93
N TYR A 85 5.29 -23.34 -0.20
CA TYR A 85 5.41 -22.61 -1.47
C TYR A 85 4.88 -21.18 -1.32
N SER A 86 3.66 -21.05 -0.80
CA SER A 86 3.01 -19.75 -0.61
C SER A 86 3.75 -18.87 0.41
N GLN A 87 4.25 -19.46 1.50
CA GLN A 87 5.08 -18.77 2.49
C GLN A 87 6.39 -18.26 1.89
N GLY A 88 7.06 -19.03 1.03
CA GLY A 88 8.28 -18.61 0.35
C GLY A 88 8.04 -17.38 -0.54
N VAL A 89 6.95 -17.38 -1.31
CA VAL A 89 6.55 -16.23 -2.15
C VAL A 89 6.22 -15.01 -1.30
N SER A 90 5.45 -15.16 -0.23
CA SER A 90 5.15 -14.06 0.71
C SER A 90 6.41 -13.54 1.42
N GLY A 91 7.35 -14.43 1.76
CA GLY A 91 8.63 -14.07 2.37
C GLY A 91 9.46 -13.15 1.47
N LEU A 92 9.56 -13.49 0.18
CA LEU A 92 10.25 -12.64 -0.81
C LEU A 92 9.52 -11.30 -1.01
N ALA A 93 8.18 -11.29 -1.05
CA ALA A 93 7.40 -10.05 -1.13
C ALA A 93 7.63 -9.15 0.09
N SER A 94 7.71 -9.73 1.29
CA SER A 94 8.04 -9.03 2.53
C SER A 94 9.47 -8.47 2.52
N ALA A 95 10.44 -9.23 2.00
CA ALA A 95 11.82 -8.76 1.82
C ALA A 95 11.88 -7.55 0.87
N ALA A 96 11.19 -7.62 -0.26
CA ALA A 96 11.12 -6.52 -1.23
C ALA A 96 10.43 -5.27 -0.66
N ASN A 97 9.35 -5.42 0.12
CA ASN A 97 8.71 -4.30 0.82
C ASN A 97 9.66 -3.63 1.83
N ARG A 98 10.40 -4.41 2.60
CA ARG A 98 11.41 -3.87 3.53
C ARG A 98 12.51 -3.13 2.77
N TYR A 99 12.96 -3.69 1.65
CA TYR A 99 14.01 -3.11 0.83
C TYR A 99 13.62 -1.73 0.28
N ILE A 100 12.42 -1.58 -0.31
CA ILE A 100 11.97 -0.26 -0.80
C ILE A 100 11.85 0.77 0.34
N ASP A 101 11.45 0.34 1.54
CA ASP A 101 11.30 1.23 2.68
C ASP A 101 12.68 1.66 3.25
N VAL A 102 13.66 0.76 3.31
CA VAL A 102 15.04 1.06 3.74
C VAL A 102 15.76 1.93 2.71
N GLN A 103 15.68 1.59 1.42
CA GLN A 103 16.35 2.34 0.36
C GLN A 103 15.67 3.68 0.07
N ALA A 104 14.40 3.84 0.45
CA ALA A 104 13.63 5.09 0.40
C ALA A 104 13.85 5.90 -0.90
N PRO A 105 13.51 5.36 -2.08
CA PRO A 105 13.85 5.98 -3.38
C PRO A 105 13.25 7.39 -3.57
N TRP A 106 12.18 7.72 -2.82
CA TRP A 106 11.60 9.07 -2.79
C TRP A 106 12.54 10.13 -2.19
N ALA A 107 13.39 9.75 -1.25
CA ALA A 107 14.40 10.64 -0.68
C ALA A 107 15.58 10.82 -1.64
N LEU A 108 15.96 9.73 -2.33
CA LEU A 108 17.10 9.70 -3.26
C LEU A 108 16.87 10.48 -4.56
N LYS A 109 15.61 10.74 -4.94
CA LYS A 109 15.24 11.45 -6.17
C LYS A 109 16.04 12.75 -6.40
N LYS A 110 16.33 13.51 -5.35
CA LYS A 110 17.00 14.81 -5.44
C LYS A 110 18.51 14.74 -5.21
N SER A 111 18.96 13.84 -4.35
CA SER A 111 20.37 13.70 -3.98
C SER A 111 21.13 12.81 -4.97
N GLU A 112 20.60 11.62 -5.25
CA GLU A 112 21.29 10.53 -5.94
C GLU A 112 20.36 9.81 -6.92
N PRO A 113 20.00 10.44 -8.06
CA PRO A 113 19.08 9.86 -9.04
C PRO A 113 19.61 8.56 -9.67
N ALA A 114 20.93 8.37 -9.73
CA ALA A 114 21.56 7.12 -10.16
C ALA A 114 21.24 5.94 -9.23
N ARG A 115 21.40 6.15 -7.91
CA ARG A 115 21.05 5.15 -6.90
C ARG A 115 19.56 4.80 -6.95
N MET A 116 18.70 5.82 -7.04
CA MET A 116 17.25 5.64 -7.19
C MET A 116 16.89 4.73 -8.39
N ARG A 117 17.51 4.95 -9.56
CA ARG A 117 17.28 4.12 -10.75
C ARG A 117 17.66 2.66 -10.52
N THR A 118 18.78 2.42 -9.85
CA THR A 118 19.25 1.06 -9.51
C THR A 118 18.28 0.36 -8.56
N VAL A 119 17.85 1.04 -7.49
CA VAL A 119 16.86 0.52 -6.52
C VAL A 119 15.55 0.13 -7.22
N LEU A 120 15.07 0.98 -8.15
CA LEU A 120 13.86 0.70 -8.91
C LEU A 120 14.05 -0.48 -9.88
N TYR A 121 15.20 -0.58 -10.54
CA TYR A 121 15.51 -1.73 -11.39
C TYR A 121 15.46 -3.04 -10.60
N VAL A 122 16.13 -3.08 -9.44
CA VAL A 122 16.14 -4.25 -8.54
C VAL A 122 14.72 -4.65 -8.16
N LEU A 123 13.89 -3.69 -7.72
CA LEU A 123 12.50 -3.96 -7.34
C LEU A 123 11.65 -4.47 -8.49
N ILE A 124 11.80 -3.91 -9.69
CA ILE A 124 11.07 -4.36 -10.89
C ILE A 124 11.47 -5.81 -11.23
N GLU A 125 12.76 -6.13 -11.15
CA GLU A 125 13.24 -7.48 -11.45
C GLU A 125 12.78 -8.49 -10.39
N VAL A 126 12.75 -8.12 -9.11
CA VAL A 126 12.20 -8.95 -8.04
C VAL A 126 10.68 -9.13 -8.19
N LEU A 127 9.97 -8.07 -8.59
CA LEU A 127 8.53 -8.14 -8.91
C LEU A 127 8.26 -9.10 -10.08
N ARG A 128 9.14 -9.17 -11.09
CA ARG A 128 9.03 -10.15 -12.18
C ARG A 128 9.14 -11.58 -11.66
N HIS A 129 10.10 -11.86 -10.78
CA HIS A 129 10.25 -13.17 -10.14
C HIS A 129 9.01 -13.53 -9.31
N LEU A 130 8.55 -12.61 -8.46
CA LEU A 130 7.33 -12.77 -7.67
C LEU A 130 6.13 -13.07 -8.56
N ALA A 131 5.95 -12.31 -9.64
CA ALA A 131 4.84 -12.52 -10.57
C ALA A 131 4.91 -13.89 -11.25
N LEU A 132 6.11 -14.35 -11.65
CA LEU A 132 6.31 -15.69 -12.20
C LEU A 132 5.94 -16.78 -11.17
N TYR A 133 6.42 -16.65 -9.93
CA TYR A 133 6.16 -17.59 -8.84
C TYR A 133 4.72 -17.56 -8.34
N SER A 134 4.00 -16.46 -8.50
CA SER A 134 2.58 -16.39 -8.17
C SER A 134 1.71 -17.18 -9.15
N GLN A 135 2.13 -17.40 -10.40
CA GLN A 135 1.27 -18.01 -11.43
C GLN A 135 0.65 -19.38 -11.06
N PRO A 136 1.37 -20.34 -10.43
CA PRO A 136 0.78 -21.65 -10.12
C PRO A 136 -0.33 -21.59 -9.04
N VAL A 137 -0.28 -20.58 -8.18
CA VAL A 137 -1.20 -20.45 -7.03
C VAL A 137 -2.29 -19.42 -7.34
N THR A 138 -1.89 -18.28 -7.88
CA THR A 138 -2.74 -17.13 -8.23
C THR A 138 -2.48 -16.70 -9.68
N PRO A 139 -2.92 -17.49 -10.68
CA PRO A 139 -2.58 -17.28 -12.11
C PRO A 139 -3.03 -15.93 -12.65
N ARG A 140 -4.21 -15.45 -12.25
CA ARG A 140 -4.72 -14.12 -12.66
C ARG A 140 -3.83 -12.99 -12.14
N ILE A 141 -3.28 -13.17 -10.94
CA ILE A 141 -2.42 -12.18 -10.27
C ILE A 141 -1.07 -12.13 -10.95
N GLY A 142 -0.43 -13.29 -11.10
CA GLY A 142 0.85 -13.38 -11.80
C GLY A 142 0.75 -12.80 -13.21
N ALA A 143 -0.31 -13.14 -13.96
CA ALA A 143 -0.52 -12.61 -15.31
C ALA A 143 -0.68 -11.08 -15.33
N ALA A 144 -1.54 -10.51 -14.49
CA ALA A 144 -1.77 -9.07 -14.44
C ALA A 144 -0.52 -8.27 -14.02
N LEU A 145 0.31 -8.83 -13.13
CA LEU A 145 1.59 -8.22 -12.76
C LEU A 145 2.61 -8.29 -13.90
N LEU A 146 2.72 -9.43 -14.59
CA LEU A 146 3.59 -9.59 -15.75
C LEU A 146 3.19 -8.63 -16.89
N GLU A 147 1.90 -8.40 -17.08
CA GLU A 147 1.40 -7.39 -18.03
C GLU A 147 1.88 -5.98 -17.67
N GLN A 148 1.81 -5.59 -16.39
CA GLN A 148 2.32 -4.29 -15.94
C GLN A 148 3.83 -4.14 -16.00
N LEU A 149 4.55 -5.27 -16.02
CA LEU A 149 5.99 -5.32 -16.24
C LEU A 149 6.36 -5.37 -17.73
N GLY A 150 5.36 -5.27 -18.63
CA GLY A 150 5.60 -5.30 -20.08
C GLY A 150 6.02 -6.68 -20.60
N VAL A 151 5.68 -7.76 -19.88
CA VAL A 151 5.93 -9.15 -20.29
C VAL A 151 4.64 -9.75 -20.85
N PRO A 152 4.39 -9.69 -22.17
CA PRO A 152 3.15 -10.18 -22.77
C PRO A 152 3.01 -11.71 -22.70
N GLU A 153 1.82 -12.23 -22.99
CA GLU A 153 1.63 -13.67 -23.18
C GLU A 153 2.55 -14.18 -24.30
N GLY A 154 3.21 -15.32 -24.07
CA GLY A 154 4.27 -15.84 -24.95
C GLY A 154 5.65 -15.20 -24.73
N GLY A 155 5.77 -14.08 -24.00
CA GLY A 155 7.02 -13.36 -23.72
C GLY A 155 7.89 -13.98 -22.64
N GLY A 156 7.91 -15.30 -22.48
CA GLY A 156 8.73 -15.97 -21.46
C GLY A 156 8.12 -15.98 -20.05
N ARG A 157 6.80 -16.17 -19.92
CA ARG A 157 6.12 -16.30 -18.61
C ARG A 157 6.34 -17.65 -17.90
N SER A 158 7.38 -18.40 -18.26
CA SER A 158 7.68 -19.70 -17.67
C SER A 158 8.83 -19.62 -16.67
N PHE A 159 8.99 -20.64 -15.83
CA PHE A 159 10.14 -20.72 -14.92
C PHE A 159 11.49 -20.87 -15.64
N ALA A 160 11.50 -21.15 -16.95
CA ALA A 160 12.74 -21.11 -17.73
C ALA A 160 13.28 -19.68 -17.93
N ALA A 161 12.44 -18.66 -17.71
CA ALA A 161 12.83 -17.26 -17.75
C ALA A 161 13.27 -16.72 -16.38
N VAL A 162 13.50 -17.60 -15.40
CA VAL A 162 14.08 -17.24 -14.10
C VAL A 162 15.60 -17.33 -14.23
N GLY A 163 16.26 -16.18 -14.30
CA GLY A 163 17.70 -16.06 -14.52
C GLY A 163 18.08 -14.77 -15.24
N GLU A 164 19.36 -14.39 -15.12
CA GLU A 164 19.89 -13.12 -15.65
C GLU A 164 19.67 -12.95 -17.17
N GLY A 165 19.70 -14.04 -17.94
CA GLY A 165 19.48 -14.01 -19.39
C GLY A 165 18.04 -13.69 -19.82
N SER A 166 17.10 -13.55 -18.88
CA SER A 166 15.70 -13.18 -19.12
C SER A 166 15.25 -12.00 -18.26
N ALA A 167 16.19 -11.29 -17.64
CA ALA A 167 15.92 -10.06 -16.91
C ALA A 167 15.38 -8.98 -17.85
N LEU A 168 14.56 -8.07 -17.30
CA LEU A 168 14.01 -6.97 -18.10
C LEU A 168 15.12 -6.06 -18.59
N GLN A 169 15.06 -5.70 -19.87
CA GLN A 169 16.09 -4.89 -20.48
C GLN A 169 15.89 -3.42 -20.11
N PRO A 170 16.95 -2.70 -19.69
CA PRO A 170 16.89 -1.26 -19.52
C PRO A 170 16.31 -0.55 -20.75
N GLY A 171 15.44 0.42 -20.53
CA GLY A 171 14.74 1.14 -21.59
C GLY A 171 13.49 0.45 -22.14
N GLN A 172 13.20 -0.80 -21.75
CA GLN A 172 11.95 -1.46 -22.11
C GLN A 172 10.75 -0.64 -21.59
N PRO A 173 9.73 -0.37 -22.43
CA PRO A 173 8.56 0.38 -21.99
C PRO A 173 7.75 -0.43 -20.98
N LEU A 174 7.36 0.22 -19.88
CA LEU A 174 6.47 -0.29 -18.87
C LEU A 174 5.07 0.32 -19.10
N PRO A 175 4.02 -0.51 -19.20
CA PRO A 175 2.65 -0.02 -19.25
C PRO A 175 2.31 0.86 -18.03
N PRO A 176 1.33 1.78 -18.17
CA PRO A 176 0.90 2.58 -17.03
C PRO A 176 0.43 1.68 -15.88
N PRO A 177 0.84 1.98 -14.64
CA PRO A 177 0.51 1.18 -13.47
C PRO A 177 -1.00 1.22 -13.26
N ARG A 178 -1.56 0.05 -12.92
CA ARG A 178 -2.97 -0.09 -12.61
C ARG A 178 -3.09 -0.76 -11.26
N ILE A 179 -4.12 -0.39 -10.50
CA ILE A 179 -4.45 -1.12 -9.29
C ILE A 179 -4.99 -2.48 -9.74
N VAL A 180 -4.21 -3.54 -9.52
CA VAL A 180 -4.59 -4.92 -9.86
C VAL A 180 -5.56 -5.50 -8.82
N PHE A 181 -5.45 -5.04 -7.58
CA PHE A 181 -6.18 -5.61 -6.45
C PHE A 181 -7.02 -4.54 -5.76
N GLN A 182 -8.32 -4.79 -5.71
CA GLN A 182 -9.22 -4.14 -4.77
C GLN A 182 -9.12 -4.89 -3.44
N ARG A 183 -9.03 -4.14 -2.34
CA ARG A 183 -9.00 -4.72 -1.01
C ARG A 183 -10.31 -5.47 -0.79
N ILE A 184 -10.22 -6.79 -0.62
CA ILE A 184 -11.34 -7.57 -0.10
C ILE A 184 -11.35 -7.31 1.40
N GLU A 185 -12.31 -6.53 1.87
CA GLU A 185 -12.64 -6.48 3.29
C GLU A 185 -13.23 -7.85 3.65
N GLU A 186 -12.71 -8.50 4.70
CA GLU A 186 -13.43 -9.61 5.31
C GLU A 186 -14.73 -9.02 5.85
N VAL A 187 -15.80 -9.17 5.07
CA VAL A 187 -17.14 -8.84 5.54
C VAL A 187 -17.46 -9.95 6.54
N ASP A 188 -17.35 -9.65 7.83
CA ASP A 188 -18.14 -10.39 8.82
C ASP A 188 -19.59 -10.30 8.32
N GLU A 189 -20.17 -11.42 7.91
CA GLU A 189 -21.51 -11.45 7.34
C GLU A 189 -22.54 -10.97 8.38
N ALA A 190 -22.79 -9.67 8.39
CA ALA A 190 -23.94 -9.03 9.00
C ALA A 190 -24.59 -8.11 7.94
N GLU A 191 -25.43 -8.73 7.12
CA GLU A 191 -26.59 -8.20 6.39
C GLU A 191 -26.41 -7.16 5.24
N GLY A 192 -26.84 -7.56 4.03
CA GLY A 192 -27.96 -6.89 3.34
C GLY A 192 -27.69 -5.77 2.30
N GLY A 193 -27.49 -6.15 1.04
CA GLY A 193 -28.17 -5.64 -0.19
C GLY A 193 -28.17 -4.15 -0.61
N GLY A 194 -27.71 -3.87 -1.84
CA GLY A 194 -28.25 -2.79 -2.70
C GLY A 194 -27.25 -1.90 -3.48
N GLU A 195 -27.20 -2.07 -4.81
CA GLU A 195 -26.86 -1.14 -5.92
C GLU A 195 -25.84 0.02 -5.74
N ALA A 196 -24.82 0.07 -6.63
CA ALA A 196 -23.76 1.10 -6.72
C ALA A 196 -24.11 2.33 -7.59
N PRO A 197 -23.44 3.50 -7.40
CA PRO A 197 -22.48 3.98 -8.42
C PRO A 197 -21.15 4.61 -7.87
N PRO A 198 -20.13 4.90 -8.73
CA PRO A 198 -18.68 4.75 -8.46
C PRO A 198 -17.89 6.10 -8.45
N PRO A 199 -16.53 6.11 -8.55
CA PRO A 199 -15.52 5.56 -7.64
C PRO A 199 -14.46 6.62 -7.19
N ALA A 200 -13.58 6.18 -6.27
CA ALA A 200 -12.20 6.63 -6.06
C ALA A 200 -11.93 7.86 -5.18
N ALA A 201 -11.48 7.60 -3.95
CA ALA A 201 -10.27 8.17 -3.36
C ALA A 201 -9.94 7.39 -2.06
N ALA A 202 -8.66 7.14 -1.78
CA ALA A 202 -8.24 6.68 -0.47
C ALA A 202 -8.77 7.65 0.61
N LEU A 203 -9.27 7.15 1.74
CA LEU A 203 -9.51 8.01 2.88
C LEU A 203 -9.35 7.20 4.18
N THR A 204 -8.47 7.67 5.06
CA THR A 204 -8.77 7.80 6.50
C THR A 204 -10.27 7.85 6.70
N ALA A 205 -10.85 6.99 7.56
CA ALA A 205 -12.28 7.05 7.85
C ALA A 205 -12.68 8.51 8.11
N ALA A 206 -13.26 9.17 7.10
CA ALA A 206 -13.91 10.42 7.29
C ALA A 206 -15.12 10.05 8.13
N LEU A 207 -15.27 10.70 9.29
CA LEU A 207 -16.55 10.75 9.94
C LEU A 207 -17.60 11.00 8.86
N THR A 208 -18.66 10.18 8.84
CA THR A 208 -19.82 10.48 8.01
C THR A 208 -20.26 11.92 8.30
N ALA A 209 -20.88 12.62 7.35
CA ALA A 209 -21.34 14.00 7.58
C ALA A 209 -22.24 14.12 8.83
N ALA A 210 -22.94 13.05 9.21
CA ALA A 210 -23.71 12.94 10.44
C ALA A 210 -22.83 12.87 11.70
N GLU A 211 -21.79 12.04 11.69
CA GLU A 211 -20.82 11.95 12.78
C GLU A 211 -20.00 13.25 12.90
N GLU A 212 -19.60 13.86 11.79
CA GLU A 212 -18.85 15.13 11.78
C GLU A 212 -19.72 16.26 12.35
N ALA A 213 -20.99 16.34 11.97
CA ALA A 213 -21.93 17.29 12.56
C ALA A 213 -22.12 17.07 14.08
N ALA A 214 -22.17 15.82 14.53
CA ALA A 214 -22.25 15.49 15.96
C ALA A 214 -20.97 15.91 16.70
N LEU A 215 -19.80 15.62 16.13
CA LEU A 215 -18.50 15.99 16.72
C LEU A 215 -18.29 17.51 16.73
N VAL A 216 -18.75 18.22 15.69
CA VAL A 216 -18.75 19.69 15.65
C VAL A 216 -19.64 20.28 16.75
N ALA A 217 -20.82 19.70 16.99
CA ALA A 217 -21.69 20.12 18.09
C ALA A 217 -21.03 19.89 19.47
N GLU A 218 -20.36 18.75 19.66
CA GLU A 218 -19.61 18.45 20.88
C GLU A 218 -18.42 19.39 21.11
N VAL A 219 -17.66 19.72 20.05
CA VAL A 219 -16.57 20.71 20.11
C VAL A 219 -17.12 22.11 20.45
N GLY A 220 -18.29 22.47 19.90
CA GLY A 220 -19.00 23.71 20.24
C GLY A 220 -19.36 23.79 21.73
N ALA A 221 -19.99 22.72 22.25
CA ALA A 221 -20.38 22.63 23.66
C ALA A 221 -19.17 22.64 24.60
N ALA A 222 -18.09 21.94 24.26
CA ALA A 222 -16.84 21.96 25.02
C ALA A 222 -16.20 23.36 25.03
N GLY A 223 -16.27 24.08 23.90
CA GLY A 223 -15.81 25.47 23.79
C GLY A 223 -16.61 26.45 24.65
N GLU A 224 -17.93 26.28 24.75
CA GLU A 224 -18.79 27.07 25.65
C GLU A 224 -18.47 26.80 27.12
N ARG A 225 -18.19 25.53 27.47
CA ARG A 225 -17.78 25.14 28.82
C ARG A 225 -16.49 25.82 29.26
N VAL A 226 -15.49 25.89 28.37
CA VAL A 226 -14.24 26.63 28.64
C VAL A 226 -14.50 28.13 28.80
N ARG A 227 -15.42 28.72 28.02
CA ARG A 227 -15.79 30.14 28.13
C ARG A 227 -16.54 30.45 29.42
N SER A 228 -17.48 29.60 29.83
CA SER A 228 -18.24 29.79 31.07
C SER A 228 -17.37 29.63 32.32
N LEU A 229 -16.48 28.63 32.36
CA LEU A 229 -15.53 28.43 33.46
C LEU A 229 -14.54 29.60 33.60
N LYS A 230 -14.09 30.17 32.48
CA LYS A 230 -13.25 31.38 32.49
C LYS A 230 -14.02 32.63 32.93
N ALA A 231 -15.30 32.74 32.58
CA ALA A 231 -16.15 33.86 32.97
C ALA A 231 -16.57 33.79 34.45
N SER A 232 -16.73 32.60 35.01
CA SER A 232 -17.08 32.38 36.42
C SER A 232 -15.88 32.41 37.38
N GLY A 233 -14.65 32.59 36.86
CA GLY A 233 -13.43 32.60 37.68
C GLY A 233 -13.07 31.24 38.27
N ALA A 234 -13.43 30.15 37.57
CA ALA A 234 -13.14 28.78 38.02
C ALA A 234 -11.62 28.52 38.17
N GLY A 235 -11.27 27.53 38.99
CA GLY A 235 -9.89 27.19 39.28
C GLY A 235 -9.10 26.82 38.03
N SER A 236 -7.80 27.16 38.01
CA SER A 236 -6.91 26.89 36.86
C SER A 236 -6.87 25.41 36.46
N GLU A 237 -7.12 24.49 37.40
CA GLU A 237 -7.18 23.05 37.18
C GLU A 237 -8.45 22.64 36.41
N GLU A 238 -9.61 23.19 36.77
CA GLU A 238 -10.89 22.94 36.10
C GLU A 238 -10.89 23.53 34.68
N VAL A 239 -10.32 24.73 34.51
CA VAL A 239 -10.13 25.34 33.20
C VAL A 239 -9.14 24.53 32.35
N GLY A 240 -8.08 23.99 32.96
CA GLY A 240 -7.09 23.14 32.29
C GLY A 240 -7.69 21.83 31.78
N GLY A 241 -8.48 21.14 32.62
CA GLY A 241 -9.18 19.92 32.24
C GLY A 241 -10.16 20.14 31.08
N ALA A 242 -10.97 21.20 31.13
CA ALA A 242 -11.89 21.53 30.05
C ALA A 242 -11.19 21.88 28.72
N VAL A 243 -10.01 22.50 28.78
CA VAL A 243 -9.19 22.80 27.59
C VAL A 243 -8.58 21.52 27.01
N ALA A 244 -8.15 20.57 27.84
CA ALA A 244 -7.63 19.28 27.37
C ALA A 244 -8.69 18.51 26.59
N THR A 245 -9.91 18.39 27.15
CA THR A 245 -11.03 17.73 26.46
C THR A 245 -11.38 18.42 25.14
N LEU A 246 -11.34 19.75 25.08
CA LEU A 246 -11.57 20.50 23.83
C LEU A 246 -10.51 20.20 22.75
N LEU A 247 -9.25 20.05 23.14
CA LEU A 247 -8.15 19.74 22.21
C LEU A 247 -8.25 18.29 21.70
N GLU A 248 -8.62 17.34 22.56
CA GLU A 248 -8.84 15.95 22.19
C GLU A 248 -10.00 15.80 21.20
N LEU A 249 -11.13 16.49 21.43
CA LEU A 249 -12.27 16.48 20.50
C LEU A 249 -11.91 17.11 19.14
N LYS A 250 -11.08 18.16 19.13
CA LYS A 250 -10.59 18.78 17.89
C LYS A 250 -9.64 17.88 17.10
N ALA A 251 -8.81 17.10 17.78
CA ALA A 251 -7.90 16.15 17.13
C ALA A 251 -8.64 15.01 16.40
N ARG A 252 -9.92 14.78 16.72
CA ARG A 252 -10.77 13.77 16.08
C ARG A 252 -11.48 14.29 14.82
N LEU A 253 -11.49 15.60 14.56
CA LEU A 253 -12.00 16.20 13.31
C LEU A 253 -10.95 16.06 12.20
N PRO A 254 -11.36 16.04 10.92
CA PRO A 254 -10.42 16.07 9.79
C PRO A 254 -9.39 17.20 9.92
N PRO A 255 -8.13 16.99 9.52
CA PRO A 255 -7.05 17.97 9.72
C PRO A 255 -7.29 19.28 8.98
N ASP A 256 -8.08 19.26 7.90
CA ASP A 256 -8.45 20.43 7.10
C ASP A 256 -9.74 21.13 7.58
N HIS A 257 -10.38 20.66 8.66
CA HIS A 257 -11.63 21.21 9.17
C HIS A 257 -11.46 22.63 9.75
N GLU A 258 -12.43 23.52 9.55
CA GLU A 258 -12.36 24.94 9.95
C GLU A 258 -12.05 25.14 11.43
N LEU A 259 -12.49 24.22 12.30
CA LEU A 259 -12.23 24.27 13.75
C LEU A 259 -10.78 23.90 14.15
N ASN A 260 -10.04 23.27 13.24
CA ASN A 260 -8.62 22.93 13.35
C ASN A 260 -7.70 23.97 12.68
N ALA A 261 -8.27 24.92 11.92
CA ALA A 261 -7.52 26.02 11.33
C ALA A 261 -6.82 26.83 12.44
N LYS A 262 -5.51 27.03 12.29
CA LYS A 262 -4.74 27.87 13.22
C LYS A 262 -5.33 29.29 13.20
N PRO A 263 -5.56 29.93 14.36
CA PRO A 263 -6.02 31.30 14.38
C PRO A 263 -5.03 32.17 13.61
N ALA A 264 -5.52 32.85 12.58
CA ALA A 264 -4.71 33.76 11.78
C ALA A 264 -4.01 34.74 12.73
N LYS A 265 -2.68 34.80 12.68
CA LYS A 265 -1.89 35.79 13.43
C LYS A 265 -2.43 37.17 13.05
N LYS A 266 -3.21 37.81 13.95
CA LYS A 266 -3.54 39.22 13.85
C LYS A 266 -2.22 39.98 13.75
N LYS A 267 -1.87 40.42 12.54
CA LYS A 267 -0.77 41.35 12.28
C LYS A 267 -1.07 42.58 13.13
N LYS A 268 -0.35 42.76 14.25
CA LYS A 268 -0.32 44.05 14.94
C LYS A 268 0.27 45.05 13.94
N SER A 269 -0.58 45.86 13.31
CA SER A 269 -0.13 47.02 12.56
C SER A 269 0.59 47.93 13.56
N LYS A 270 1.91 48.05 13.40
CA LYS A 270 2.71 49.04 14.10
C LYS A 270 2.36 50.38 13.46
N ALA A 271 1.42 51.10 14.06
CA ALA A 271 1.16 52.49 13.71
C ALA A 271 2.45 53.28 13.95
N ALA A 272 3.00 53.84 12.87
CA ALA A 272 4.01 54.87 12.93
C ALA A 272 3.38 56.10 13.61
N LYS A 273 4.02 56.59 14.66
CA LYS A 273 3.72 57.89 15.24
C LYS A 273 4.96 58.76 15.06
N ALA A 274 4.77 59.84 14.31
CA ALA A 274 5.64 61.00 14.21
C ALA A 274 5.76 61.71 15.57
#